data_AF-A0A392QUE5-F1
#
_entry.id   AF-A0A392QUE5-F1
#
_cell.length_a   1.000
_cell.length_b   1.000
_cell.length_c   1.000
_cell.angle_alpha   90.00
_cell.angle_beta   90.00
_cell.angle_gamma   90.00
#
_symmetry.space_group_name_H-M   'P 1'
#
loop_
_entity.id
_entity.type
_entity.pdbx_description
1 polymer ?
#
loop_
_entity_poly.entity_id
_entity_poly.type
_entity_poly.pdbx_seq_one_letter_code
_entity_poly.pdbx_strand_id
1 'polypeptide(L)' 'MKAPPRSEVPNISPKQLPEADGFLFGFPARYGNMSAQFRAFLDATGSLWNKQALAGKPASFFFATASQGSGQEEVA' A
#
# COMPACT_ATOMS: atom_id res chain seq x y z
N MET A 1 -24.35 -1.68 -7.64
CA MET A 1 -23.16 -1.80 -8.51
C MET A 1 -22.41 -3.07 -8.13
N LYS A 2 -22.11 -3.97 -9.08
CA LYS A 2 -21.18 -5.09 -8.85
C LYS A 2 -19.78 -4.60 -9.26
N ALA A 3 -18.76 -4.94 -8.47
CA ALA A 3 -17.38 -4.67 -8.85
C ALA A 3 -17.08 -5.39 -10.17
N PRO A 4 -16.36 -4.75 -11.11
CA PRO A 4 -15.89 -5.43 -12.32
C PRO A 4 -15.04 -6.65 -11.96
N PRO A 5 -14.94 -7.65 -12.86
CA PRO A 5 -14.09 -8.82 -12.65
C PRO A 5 -12.65 -8.36 -12.37
N ARG A 6 -11.97 -9.06 -11.46
CA ARG A 6 -10.59 -8.75 -11.13
C ARG A 6 -9.72 -8.96 -12.37
N SER A 7 -9.04 -7.92 -12.83
CA SER A 7 -8.00 -8.03 -13.85
C SER A 7 -6.89 -8.97 -13.37
N GLU A 8 -6.32 -9.77 -14.27
CA GLU A 8 -5.19 -10.65 -13.95
C GLU A 8 -3.91 -9.83 -13.74
N VAL A 9 -3.77 -9.26 -12.55
CA VAL A 9 -2.55 -8.59 -12.10
C VAL A 9 -1.69 -9.55 -11.27
N PRO A 10 -0.36 -9.63 -11.55
CA PRO A 10 0.56 -10.41 -10.73
C PRO A 10 0.53 -9.97 -9.26
N ASN A 11 0.57 -10.94 -8.34
CA ASN A 11 0.69 -10.62 -6.93
C ASN A 11 2.15 -10.31 -6.60
N ILE A 12 2.37 -9.19 -5.91
CA ILE A 12 3.68 -8.82 -5.38
C ILE A 12 3.86 -9.36 -3.97
N SER A 13 5.04 -9.91 -3.69
CA SER A 13 5.46 -10.27 -2.33
C SER A 13 6.40 -9.20 -1.75
N PRO A 14 6.46 -9.03 -0.42
CA PRO A 14 7.40 -8.11 0.22
C PRO A 14 8.85 -8.28 -0.25
N LYS A 15 9.28 -9.53 -0.50
CA LYS A 15 10.65 -9.86 -0.91
C LYS A 15 11.06 -9.27 -2.26
N GLN A 16 10.10 -8.91 -3.11
CA GLN A 16 10.34 -8.34 -4.44
C GLN A 16 10.45 -6.80 -4.40
N LEU A 17 10.11 -6.16 -3.28
CA LEU A 17 10.21 -4.70 -3.15
C LEU A 17 11.61 -4.13 -3.45
N PRO A 18 12.74 -4.80 -3.11
CA PRO A 18 14.07 -4.27 -3.44
C PRO A 18 14.34 -4.14 -4.95
N GLU A 19 13.64 -4.89 -5.79
CA GLU A 19 13.82 -4.90 -7.25
C GLU A 19 13.24 -3.65 -7.92
N ALA A 20 12.31 -2.94 -7.26
CA ALA A 20 11.66 -1.76 -7.82
C ALA A 20 12.47 -0.49 -7.57
N ASP A 21 12.54 0.43 -8.54
CA ASP A 21 13.22 1.72 -8.39
C ASP A 21 12.45 2.74 -7.53
N GLY A 22 11.14 2.54 -7.39
CA GLY A 22 10.26 3.39 -6.59
C GLY A 22 8.87 2.76 -6.42
N PHE A 23 8.06 3.37 -5.57
CA PHE A 23 6.77 2.81 -5.17
C PHE A 23 5.62 3.81 -5.30
N LEU A 24 4.46 3.30 -5.73
CA LEU A 24 3.18 3.97 -5.63
C LEU A 24 2.19 3.00 -4.98
N PHE A 25 1.84 3.23 -3.71
CA PHE A 25 0.98 2.35 -2.95
C PHE A 25 -0.47 2.85 -2.95
N GLY A 26 -1.39 1.95 -3.30
CA GLY A 26 -2.82 2.21 -3.33
C GLY A 26 -3.58 1.34 -2.35
N PHE A 27 -4.36 1.93 -1.44
CA PHE A 27 -5.23 1.16 -0.56
C PHE A 27 -6.52 1.89 -0.18
N PRO A 28 -7.62 1.15 0.10
CA PRO A 28 -8.82 1.77 0.63
C PRO A 28 -8.57 2.26 2.06
N ALA A 29 -8.90 3.52 2.31
CA ALA A 29 -8.88 4.12 3.63
C ALA A 29 -9.99 3.54 4.50
N ARG A 30 -9.67 3.20 5.75
CA ARG A 30 -10.63 2.66 6.72
C ARG A 30 -10.52 3.40 8.04
N TYR A 31 -11.51 4.25 8.32
CA TYR A 31 -11.58 5.07 9.54
C TYR A 31 -10.28 5.86 9.80
N GLY A 32 -9.81 6.61 8.81
CA GLY A 32 -8.58 7.39 8.94
C GLY A 32 -7.29 6.55 8.95
N ASN A 33 -7.35 5.24 8.69
CA ASN A 33 -6.20 4.35 8.72
C ASN A 33 -6.05 3.51 7.45
N MET A 34 -4.87 2.91 7.28
CA MET A 34 -4.61 1.87 6.28
C MET A 34 -5.53 0.67 6.47
N SER A 35 -5.90 0.02 5.35
CA SER A 35 -6.59 -1.27 5.41
C SER A 35 -5.74 -2.35 6.12
N ALA A 36 -6.40 -3.29 6.80
CA ALA A 36 -5.71 -4.36 7.53
C ALA A 36 -4.79 -5.20 6.62
N GLN A 37 -5.19 -5.43 5.38
CA GLN A 37 -4.38 -6.16 4.40
C GLN A 37 -3.11 -5.39 4.05
N PHE A 38 -3.20 -4.07 3.84
CA PHE A 38 -2.04 -3.24 3.54
C PHE A 38 -1.10 -3.13 4.74
N ARG A 39 -1.67 -3.03 5.96
CA ARG A 39 -0.87 -3.04 7.19
C ARG A 39 -0.08 -4.34 7.35
N ALA A 40 -0.74 -5.49 7.17
CA ALA A 40 -0.08 -6.79 7.22
C ALA A 40 1.04 -6.95 6.16
N PHE A 41 0.85 -6.36 4.97
CA PHE A 41 1.88 -6.34 3.93
C PHE A 41 3.12 -5.54 4.36
N LEU A 42 2.94 -4.36 4.95
CA LEU A 42 4.05 -3.55 5.46
C LEU A 42 4.73 -4.20 6.67
N ASP A 43 3.96 -4.78 7.59
CA ASP A 43 4.51 -5.49 8.75
C ASP A 43 5.41 -6.68 8.32
N ALA A 44 5.11 -7.31 7.18
CA ALA A 44 5.93 -8.37 6.60
C ALA A 44 7.27 -7.88 6.00
N THR A 45 7.50 -6.57 5.89
CA THR A 45 8.76 -5.98 5.38
C THR A 45 9.85 -5.83 6.45
N GLY A 46 9.64 -6.30 7.69
CA GLY A 46 10.60 -6.10 8.80
C GLY A 46 12.04 -6.56 8.50
N SER A 47 12.21 -7.65 7.76
CA SER A 47 13.55 -8.12 7.34
C SER A 47 14.25 -7.21 6.33
N LEU A 48 13.49 -6.49 5.50
CA LEU A 48 13.99 -5.50 4.54
C LEU A 48 14.35 -4.19 5.25
N TRP A 49 13.54 -3.80 6.23
CA TRP A 49 13.80 -2.63 7.07
C TRP A 49 15.12 -2.78 7.84
N ASN A 50 15.35 -3.94 8.47
CA ASN A 50 16.59 -4.24 9.18
C ASN A 50 17.83 -4.09 8.27
N LYS A 51 17.71 -4.48 7.00
CA LYS A 51 18.77 -4.38 5.98
C LYS A 51 18.85 -3.04 5.27
N GLN A 52 17.97 -2.09 5.60
CA GLN A 52 17.81 -0.82 4.87
C GLN A 52 17.60 -1.03 3.35
N ALA A 53 17.01 -2.16 2.94
CA ALA A 53 16.94 -2.56 1.53
C ALA A 53 16.04 -1.67 0.65
N LEU A 54 15.19 -0.84 1.29
CA LEU A 54 14.28 0.09 0.61
C LEU A 54 14.73 1.56 0.80
N ALA A 55 15.83 1.82 1.49
CA ALA A 55 16.30 3.17 1.75
C ALA A 55 16.70 3.88 0.44
N GLY A 56 16.30 5.15 0.31
CA GLY A 56 16.58 5.97 -0.88
C GLY A 56 15.64 5.74 -2.07
N LYS A 57 14.73 4.77 -2.00
CA LYS A 57 13.72 4.54 -3.04
C LYS A 57 12.53 5.50 -2.83
N PRO A 58 12.16 6.34 -3.81
CA PRO A 58 11.00 7.21 -3.69
C PRO A 58 9.71 6.39 -3.53
N ALA A 59 8.81 6.86 -2.67
CA ALA A 59 7.50 6.25 -2.44
C ALA A 59 6.41 7.31 -2.41
N SER A 60 5.26 7.01 -3.00
CA SER A 60 4.05 7.83 -2.93
C SER A 60 2.85 6.95 -2.57
N PHE A 61 1.81 7.57 -2.01
CA PHE A 61 0.61 6.90 -1.56
C PHE A 61 -0.61 7.55 -2.18
N PHE A 62 -1.58 6.72 -2.55
CA PHE A 62 -2.92 7.16 -2.88
C PHE A 62 -3.93 6.28 -2.16
N PHE A 63 -5.05 6.86 -1.78
CA PHE A 63 -6.09 6.15 -1.06
C PHE A 63 -7.46 6.63 -1.50
N ALA A 64 -8.44 5.75 -1.32
CA ALA A 64 -9.84 6.04 -1.64
C ALA A 64 -10.70 5.82 -0.39
N THR A 65 -11.60 6.76 -0.12
CA THR A 65 -12.66 6.62 0.88
C THR A 65 -14.01 6.44 0.17
N ALA A 66 -14.97 5.83 0.86
CA ALA A 66 -16.31 5.64 0.31
C ALA A 66 -17.13 6.96 0.21
N SER A 67 -16.72 8.00 0.93
CA SER A 67 -17.43 9.28 1.03
C SER A 67 -16.47 10.46 1.16
N GLN A 68 -16.93 11.63 0.69
CA GLN A 68 -16.21 12.90 0.80
C GLN A 68 -16.04 13.30 2.27
N GLY A 69 -14.85 13.79 2.64
CA GLY A 69 -14.56 14.22 4.02
C GLY A 69 -14.40 13.09 5.04
N SER A 70 -14.40 11.82 4.61
CA SER A 70 -14.31 10.66 5.51
C SER A 70 -12.88 10.23 5.82
N GLY A 71 -12.05 11.18 6.27
CA GLY A 71 -10.67 10.93 6.69
C GLY A 71 -9.68 10.75 5.54
N GLN A 72 -9.92 11.36 4.37
CA GLN A 72 -8.94 11.36 3.28
C GLN A 72 -7.64 12.06 3.71
N GLU A 73 -7.71 13.18 4.41
CA GLU A 73 -6.49 13.90 4.82
C GLU A 73 -5.80 13.26 6.03
N GLU A 74 -6.48 12.38 6.76
CA GLU A 74 -5.97 11.74 7.97
C GLU A 74 -5.23 10.42 7.67
N VAL A 75 -5.41 9.88 6.46
CA VAL A 75 -4.73 8.67 5.96
C VAL A 75 -3.39 9.00 5.30
N ALA A 76 -3.19 10.27 4.93
CA ALA A 76 -1.99 10.78 4.29
C ALA A 76 -0.75 10.67 5.19
#